data_AF-A0A1A6C070-F1
#
_entry.id   AF-A0A1A6C070-F1
#
_cell.length_a   1.000
_cell.length_b   1.000
_cell.length_c   1.000
_cell.angle_alpha   90.00
_cell.angle_beta   90.00
_cell.angle_gamma   90.00
#
_symmetry.space_group_name_H-M   'P 1'
#
loop_
_entity.id
_entity.type
_entity.pdbx_description
1 polymer ?
#
loop_
_entity_poly.entity_id
_entity_poly.type
_entity_poly.pdbx_seq_one_letter_code
_entity_poly.pdbx_strand_id
1 'polypeptide(L)' 'MTAKPQDLDAYIDQAAALIDLPIDPAYREMVLTYFALSARMADVLSAQPLPPSDEPAPVFVP' A
#
# COMPACT_ATOMS: atom_id res chain seq x y z
N MET A 1 -14.64 3.94 -4.65
CA MET A 1 -14.20 4.88 -3.60
C MET A 1 -13.03 5.65 -4.16
N THR A 2 -13.18 6.93 -4.48
CA THR A 2 -12.07 7.75 -4.99
C THR A 2 -11.11 7.98 -3.84
N ALA A 3 -9.93 7.36 -3.90
CA ALA A 3 -8.88 7.64 -2.93
C ALA A 3 -8.60 9.14 -2.94
N LYS A 4 -8.69 9.79 -1.78
CA LYS A 4 -8.10 11.12 -1.59
C LYS A 4 -6.63 11.04 -2.02
N PRO A 5 -6.04 12.11 -2.58
CA PRO A 5 -4.58 12.19 -2.62
C PRO A 5 -4.11 12.09 -1.17
N GLN A 6 -3.72 10.89 -0.77
CA GLN A 6 -3.07 10.68 0.51
C GLN A 6 -1.77 11.44 0.42
N ASP A 7 -1.49 12.23 1.43
CA ASP A 7 -0.16 12.75 1.63
C ASP A 7 0.76 11.54 1.85
N LEU A 8 1.37 11.07 0.75
CA LEU A 8 2.18 9.86 0.74
C LEU A 8 3.34 9.99 1.71
N ASP A 9 3.88 11.19 1.87
CA ASP A 9 4.93 11.49 2.83
C ASP A 9 4.48 11.19 4.26
N ALA A 10 3.34 11.76 4.67
CA ALA A 10 2.80 11.55 6.01
C ALA A 10 2.41 10.08 6.25
N TYR A 11 1.84 9.41 5.23
CA TYR A 11 1.49 8.00 5.34
C TYR A 11 2.74 7.13 5.54
N ILE A 12 3.78 7.34 4.75
CA ILE A 12 5.02 6.56 4.83
C ILE A 12 5.70 6.79 6.18
N ASP A 13 5.72 8.02 6.69
CA ASP A 13 6.30 8.32 8.01
C ASP A 13 5.56 7.59 9.14
N GLN A 14 4.23 7.64 9.12
CA GLN A 14 3.39 6.96 10.12
C GLN A 14 3.49 5.44 10.02
N ALA A 15 3.50 4.89 8.80
CA ALA A 15 3.62 3.45 8.56
C ALA A 15 4.99 2.93 9.00
N ALA A 16 6.07 3.64 8.65
CA ALA A 16 7.44 3.33 9.05
C ALA A 16 7.59 3.33 10.58
N ALA A 17 7.04 4.35 11.26
CA ALA A 17 7.04 4.42 12.72
C ALA A 17 6.23 3.29 13.37
N LEU A 18 5.08 2.92 12.79
CA LEU A 18 4.21 1.85 13.32
C LEU A 18 4.90 0.48 13.34
N ILE A 19 5.73 0.19 12.33
CA ILE A 19 6.43 -1.09 12.20
C ILE A 19 7.88 -1.04 12.69
N ASP A 20 8.28 0.05 13.34
CA ASP A 20 9.65 0.30 13.83
C ASP A 20 10.72 0.14 12.73
N LEU A 21 10.44 0.66 11.53
CA LEU A 21 11.35 0.65 10.40
C LEU A 21 11.78 2.07 10.04
N PRO A 22 12.82 2.63 10.67
CA PRO A 22 13.30 3.96 10.34
C PRO A 22 13.84 4.00 8.90
N ILE A 23 13.41 5.00 8.13
CA ILE A 23 13.88 5.22 6.76
C ILE A 23 15.10 6.12 6.83
N ASP A 24 16.25 5.63 6.35
CA ASP A 24 17.43 6.45 6.15
C ASP A 24 17.07 7.63 5.22
N PRO A 25 17.36 8.89 5.60
CA PRO A 25 17.12 10.05 4.76
C PRO A 25 17.65 9.91 3.32
N ALA A 26 18.75 9.19 3.12
CA ALA A 26 19.32 8.91 1.80
C ALA A 26 18.39 8.09 0.89
N TYR A 27 17.46 7.32 1.45
CA TYR A 27 16.52 6.49 0.69
C TYR A 27 15.13 7.10 0.57
N ARG A 28 14.86 8.25 1.19
CA ARG A 28 13.52 8.83 1.28
C ARG A 28 12.86 9.03 -0.09
N GLU A 29 13.58 9.66 -1.02
CA GLU A 29 13.08 9.92 -2.37
C GLU A 29 12.77 8.62 -3.14
N MET A 30 13.62 7.60 -2.99
CA MET A 30 13.39 6.31 -3.62
C MET A 30 12.16 5.61 -3.04
N VAL A 31 12.00 5.62 -1.71
CA VAL A 31 10.81 5.03 -1.07
C VAL A 31 9.54 5.70 -1.59
N LEU A 32 9.49 7.03 -1.64
CA LEU A 32 8.35 7.77 -2.19
C LEU A 32 8.05 7.37 -3.64
N THR A 33 9.09 7.27 -4.48
CA THR A 33 8.95 6.93 -5.90
C THR A 33 8.36 5.53 -6.09
N TYR A 34 8.90 4.52 -5.41
CA TYR A 34 8.42 3.15 -5.55
C TYR A 34 7.08 2.92 -4.85
N PHE A 35 6.81 3.64 -3.76
CA PHE A 35 5.51 3.60 -3.10
C PHE A 35 4.42 4.18 -4.01
N ALA A 36 4.69 5.32 -4.67
CA ALA A 36 3.76 5.90 -5.64
C ALA A 36 3.53 4.98 -6.85
N LEU A 37 4.56 4.27 -7.32
CA LEU A 37 4.39 3.23 -8.36
C LEU A 37 3.46 2.11 -7.88
N SER A 38 3.69 1.62 -6.67
CA SER A 38 2.90 0.54 -6.07
C SER A 38 1.44 0.95 -5.86
N ALA A 39 1.19 2.20 -5.47
CA ALA A 39 -0.16 2.77 -5.35
C ALA A 39 -0.91 2.73 -6.69
N ARG A 40 -0.25 3.07 -7.80
CA ARG A 40 -0.86 2.95 -9.15
C ARG A 40 -1.19 1.52 -9.52
N MET A 41 -0.36 0.55 -9.12
CA MET A 41 -0.66 -0.87 -9.33
C MET A 41 -1.84 -1.33 -8.46
N ALA A 42 -1.93 -0.82 -7.22
CA ALA A 42 -3.05 -1.08 -6.33
C ALA A 42 -4.37 -0.50 -6.87
N ASP A 43 -4.34 0.65 -7.55
CA ASP A 43 -5.53 1.22 -8.21
C ASP A 43 -6.07 0.30 -9.31
N VAL A 44 -5.18 -0.34 -10.09
CA VAL A 44 -5.57 -1.31 -11.13
C VAL A 44 -6.27 -2.53 -10.51
N LEU A 45 -5.76 -3.03 -9.39
CA LEU A 45 -6.35 -4.16 -8.67
C LEU A 45 -7.69 -3.77 -8.01
N SER A 46 -7.74 -2.60 -7.38
CA SER A 46 -8.94 -2.09 -6.67
C SER A 46 -10.10 -1.79 -7.61
N ALA A 47 -9.84 -1.65 -8.91
CA ALA A 47 -10.86 -1.50 -9.94
C ALA A 47 -11.55 -2.82 -10.33
N GLN A 48 -11.01 -3.98 -9.93
CA GLN A 48 -11.64 -5.27 -10.20
C GLN A 48 -12.85 -5.51 -9.28
N PRO A 49 -13.95 -6.11 -9.77
CA PRO A 49 -15.06 -6.51 -8.91
C PRO A 49 -14.59 -7.60 -7.94
N LEU A 50 -14.88 -7.44 -6.65
CA LEU A 50 -14.61 -8.44 -5.62
C LEU A 50 -15.89 -8.69 -4.80
N PRO A 51 -16.77 -9.62 -5.23
CA PRO A 51 -17.96 -9.95 -4.48
C PRO A 51 -17.61 -10.56 -3.11
N PRO A 52 -18.50 -10.44 -2.10
CA PRO A 52 -18.24 -10.99 -0.76
C PRO A 52 -18.06 -12.52 -0.71
N SER A 53 -18.47 -13.23 -1.77
CA SER A 53 -18.31 -14.68 -1.91
C SER A 53 -16.93 -15.10 -2.40
N ASP A 54 -16.11 -14.17 -2.89
CA ASP A 54 -14.76 -14.48 -3.35
C ASP A 54 -13.86 -14.71 -2.13
N GLU A 55 -13.33 -15.94 -2.04
CA GLU A 55 -12.43 -16.33 -0.96
C GLU A 55 -10.96 -16.05 -1.32
N PRO A 56 -10.07 -15.88 -0.32
CA PRO A 56 -8.64 -15.83 -0.55
C PRO A 56 -8.16 -17.09 -1.30
N ALA A 57 -7.21 -16.92 -2.23
CA ALA A 57 -6.68 -18.04 -3.01
C ALA A 57 -6.17 -19.22 -2.13
N PRO A 58 -5.41 -18.98 -1.04
CA PRO A 58 -5.17 -20.00 -0.04
C PRO A 58 -6.31 -20.07 0.97
N VAL A 59 -6.90 -21.25 1.14
CA VAL A 59 -7.89 -21.56 2.18
C VAL A 59 -7.27 -22.54 3.17
N PHE A 60 -7.43 -22.26 4.47
CA PHE A 60 -6.98 -23.18 5.52
C PHE A 60 -7.81 -24.46 5.52
N VAL A 61 -7.14 -25.61 5.43
CA VAL A 61 -7.75 -26.94 5.58
C VAL A 61 -7.08 -27.63 6.78
N PRO A 62 -7.86 -28.05 7.80
CA PRO A 62 -7.34 -28.69 9.01
C PRO A 62 -6.54 -29.98 8.76
#